data_AF-A0A843C970-F1
#
_entry.id   AF-A0A843C970-F1
#
_cell.length_a   1.000
_cell.length_b   1.000
_cell.length_c   1.000
_cell.angle_alpha   90.00
_cell.angle_beta   90.00
_cell.angle_gamma   90.00
#
_symmetry.space_group_name_H-M   'P 1'
#
loop_
_entity.id
_entity.type
_entity.pdbx_description
1 polymer ?
#
loop_
_entity_poly.entity_id
_entity_poly.type
_entity_poly.pdbx_seq_one_letter_code
_entity_poly.pdbx_strand_id
1 'polypeptide(L)'
;MVMENSLDSLLAPALRKSIEDNLGKVTMNKIEQRLMERHGVGVVQAIKEFSKLDSVLREFFGPGAEGLESRFIQNIIKLESSKKESENWIVLKDQILAKTVLESFADEEKKSILESVMNDSLAIADILDKCKISQSSGHEKISYLIENGLLVSNGDVSDGENIRKYQTAFSNVKMDIEKKSMVVKIQLKKIQLQESAILQVIQ
;
A
#
# COMPACT_ATOMS: atom_id res chain seq x y z
N MET A 1 -8.56 -17.76 -3.81
CA MET A 1 -7.24 -17.12 -3.62
C MET A 1 -7.51 -15.64 -3.45
N VAL A 2 -7.25 -15.07 -2.27
CA VAL A 2 -7.56 -13.65 -2.01
C VAL A 2 -6.56 -12.81 -2.80
N MET A 3 -7.04 -11.98 -3.72
CA MET A 3 -6.20 -11.00 -4.41
C MET A 3 -5.66 -10.04 -3.35
N GLU A 4 -4.34 -9.94 -3.21
CA GLU A 4 -3.75 -8.90 -2.36
C GLU A 4 -4.00 -7.55 -3.02
N ASN A 5 -4.80 -6.70 -2.38
CA ASN A 5 -4.96 -5.33 -2.81
C ASN A 5 -3.60 -4.61 -2.69
N SER A 6 -3.13 -4.07 -3.81
CA SER A 6 -1.81 -3.46 -3.91
C SER A 6 -1.69 -2.19 -3.08
N LEU A 7 -2.79 -1.44 -2.95
CA LEU A 7 -2.85 -0.27 -2.10
C LEU A 7 -2.78 -0.66 -0.62
N ASP A 8 -3.50 -1.70 -0.21
CA ASP A 8 -3.47 -2.14 1.19
C ASP A 8 -2.07 -2.60 1.60
N SER A 9 -1.34 -3.24 0.67
CA SER A 9 0.07 -3.61 0.88
C SER A 9 0.99 -2.39 1.00
N LEU A 10 0.77 -1.35 0.19
CA LEU A 10 1.50 -0.08 0.27
C LEU A 10 1.24 0.65 1.60
N LEU A 11 -0.01 0.66 2.07
CA LEU A 11 -0.42 1.41 3.27
C LEU A 11 -0.17 0.66 4.58
N ALA A 12 -0.08 -0.67 4.57
CA ALA A 12 -0.03 -1.47 5.79
C ALA A 12 1.12 -1.11 6.75
N PRO A 13 2.37 -0.89 6.30
CA PRO A 13 3.45 -0.48 7.19
C PRO A 13 3.20 0.88 7.84
N ALA A 14 2.73 1.86 7.06
CA ALA A 14 2.40 3.20 7.54
C ALA A 14 1.22 3.16 8.53
N LEU A 15 0.21 2.34 8.26
CA LEU A 15 -0.94 2.19 9.14
C LEU A 15 -0.54 1.53 10.48
N ARG A 16 0.26 0.46 10.45
CA ARG A 16 0.79 -0.17 11.68
C ARG A 16 1.50 0.87 12.56
N LYS A 17 2.37 1.67 11.95
CA LYS A 17 3.08 2.74 12.65
C LYS A 17 2.12 3.79 13.20
N SER A 18 1.12 4.20 12.43
CA SER A 18 0.10 5.16 12.89
C SER A 18 -0.68 4.64 14.12
N ILE A 19 -1.03 3.36 14.14
CA ILE A 19 -1.68 2.72 15.29
C ILE A 19 -0.75 2.77 16.52
N GLU A 20 0.52 2.40 16.36
CA GLU A 20 1.51 2.42 17.45
C GLU A 20 1.74 3.84 17.98
N ASP A 21 1.87 4.84 17.10
CA ASP A 21 2.09 6.24 17.47
C ASP A 21 0.89 6.83 18.22
N ASN A 22 -0.34 6.39 17.94
CA ASN A 22 -1.55 6.90 18.59
C ASN A 22 -1.92 6.13 19.87
N LEU A 23 -1.68 4.83 19.93
CA LEU A 23 -2.09 3.97 21.06
C LEU A 23 -0.94 3.61 22.01
N GLY A 24 0.30 3.82 21.58
CA GLY A 24 1.52 3.45 22.29
C GLY A 24 1.87 1.97 22.14
N LYS A 25 3.18 1.68 22.26
CA LYS A 25 3.76 0.34 22.08
C LYS A 25 3.13 -0.75 22.96
N VAL A 26 2.76 -0.43 24.20
CA VAL A 26 2.14 -1.40 25.12
C VAL A 26 0.78 -1.85 24.60
N THR A 27 -0.05 -0.92 24.13
CA THR A 27 -1.36 -1.23 23.56
C THR A 27 -1.22 -1.96 22.24
N MET A 28 -0.26 -1.55 21.41
CA MET A 28 0.05 -2.22 20.16
C MET A 28 0.41 -3.70 20.37
N ASN A 29 1.27 -4.00 21.35
CA ASN A 29 1.62 -5.38 21.69
C ASN A 29 0.41 -6.21 22.13
N LYS A 30 -0.53 -5.61 22.88
CA LYS A 30 -1.78 -6.29 23.29
C LYS A 30 -2.68 -6.59 22.08
N ILE A 31 -2.76 -5.66 21.13
CA ILE A 31 -3.50 -5.86 19.87
C ILE A 31 -2.84 -6.98 19.06
N GLU A 32 -1.52 -6.97 18.90
CA GLU A 32 -0.77 -8.04 18.19
C GLU A 32 -0.99 -9.41 18.83
N GLN A 33 -0.90 -9.50 20.17
CA GLN A 33 -1.19 -10.74 20.89
C GLN A 33 -2.64 -11.20 20.63
N ARG A 34 -3.60 -10.28 20.70
CA ARG A 34 -5.01 -10.62 20.54
C ARG A 34 -5.36 -11.05 19.12
N LEU A 35 -4.74 -10.45 18.11
CA LEU A 35 -4.85 -10.86 16.71
C LEU A 35 -4.32 -12.28 16.50
N MET A 36 -3.21 -12.63 17.13
CA MET A 36 -2.69 -14.00 17.10
C MET A 36 -3.64 -14.98 17.79
N GLU A 37 -4.16 -14.65 18.96
CA GLU A 37 -5.10 -15.51 19.70
C GLU A 37 -6.43 -15.75 18.95
N ARG A 38 -7.01 -14.70 18.35
CA ARG A 38 -8.31 -14.75 17.68
C ARG A 38 -8.24 -15.30 16.26
N HIS A 39 -7.21 -14.90 15.52
CA HIS A 39 -7.16 -15.05 14.07
C HIS A 39 -5.90 -15.76 13.56
N GLY A 40 -4.91 -16.01 14.43
CA GLY A 40 -3.64 -16.63 14.06
C GLY A 40 -2.78 -15.80 13.11
N VAL A 41 -2.98 -14.47 13.08
CA VAL A 41 -2.28 -13.57 12.16
C VAL A 41 -1.60 -12.42 12.88
N GLY A 42 -0.49 -11.95 12.30
CA GLY A 42 0.19 -10.74 12.74
C GLY A 42 -0.54 -9.47 12.27
N VAL A 43 -0.20 -8.33 12.85
CA VAL A 43 -0.91 -7.07 12.58
C VAL A 43 -0.84 -6.60 11.14
N VAL A 44 0.28 -6.81 10.44
CA VAL A 44 0.40 -6.42 9.03
C VAL A 44 -0.59 -7.21 8.16
N GLN A 45 -0.75 -8.50 8.44
CA GLN A 45 -1.74 -9.34 7.75
C GLN A 45 -3.17 -8.96 8.16
N ALA A 46 -3.41 -8.65 9.43
CA ALA A 46 -4.71 -8.18 9.89
C ALA A 46 -5.11 -6.83 9.28
N ILE A 47 -4.15 -5.95 8.97
CA ILE A 47 -4.41 -4.70 8.25
C ILE A 47 -4.87 -4.99 6.81
N LYS A 48 -4.20 -5.92 6.12
CA LYS A 48 -4.61 -6.36 4.77
C LYS A 48 -6.00 -7.00 4.77
N GLU A 49 -6.37 -7.63 5.88
CA GLU A 49 -7.68 -8.22 6.11
C GLU A 49 -8.45 -7.40 7.16
N PHE A 50 -8.72 -6.12 6.86
CA PHE A 50 -9.10 -5.10 7.84
C PHE A 50 -10.22 -5.50 8.82
N SER A 51 -11.18 -6.33 8.40
CA SER A 51 -12.21 -6.91 9.30
C SER A 51 -11.65 -7.62 10.54
N LYS A 52 -10.47 -8.28 10.43
CA LYS A 52 -9.79 -8.91 11.57
C LYS A 52 -9.25 -7.86 12.53
N LEU A 53 -8.66 -6.79 12.00
CA LEU A 53 -8.17 -5.67 12.81
C LEU A 53 -9.34 -4.96 13.52
N ASP A 54 -10.40 -4.62 12.78
CA ASP A 54 -11.62 -3.99 13.32
C ASP A 54 -12.22 -4.80 14.46
N SER A 55 -12.35 -6.13 14.29
CA SER A 55 -12.89 -6.99 15.33
C SER A 55 -12.12 -6.90 16.64
N VAL A 56 -10.78 -6.85 16.57
CA VAL A 56 -9.93 -6.72 17.76
C VAL A 56 -9.97 -5.30 18.31
N LEU A 57 -9.96 -4.26 17.47
CA LEU A 57 -10.09 -2.87 17.94
C LEU A 57 -11.43 -2.66 18.67
N ARG A 58 -12.53 -3.23 18.18
CA ARG A 58 -13.84 -3.20 18.86
C ARG A 58 -13.84 -3.95 20.19
N GLU A 59 -13.05 -5.01 20.36
CA GLU A 59 -12.90 -5.65 21.67
C GLU A 59 -12.25 -4.72 22.71
N PHE A 60 -11.25 -3.93 22.30
CA PHE A 60 -10.53 -3.03 23.21
C PHE A 60 -11.26 -1.70 23.43
N PHE A 61 -11.90 -1.16 22.40
CA PHE A 61 -12.40 0.22 22.39
C PHE A 61 -13.91 0.34 22.16
N GLY A 62 -14.61 -0.77 21.95
CA GLY A 62 -16.05 -0.79 21.73
C GLY A 62 -16.47 0.09 20.55
N PRO A 63 -17.53 0.91 20.68
CA PRO A 63 -17.97 1.83 19.64
C PRO A 63 -16.93 2.89 19.24
N GLY A 64 -15.92 3.16 20.07
CA GLY A 64 -14.86 4.12 19.77
C GLY A 64 -13.84 3.65 18.74
N ALA A 65 -13.84 2.37 18.37
CA ALA A 65 -12.90 1.78 17.42
C ALA A 65 -12.98 2.44 16.04
N GLU A 66 -14.18 2.69 15.53
CA GLU A 66 -14.41 3.25 14.18
C GLU A 66 -13.78 4.65 14.02
N GLY A 67 -13.94 5.51 15.03
CA GLY A 67 -13.31 6.83 15.05
C GLY A 67 -11.78 6.76 15.14
N LEU A 68 -11.24 5.76 15.83
CA LEU A 68 -9.80 5.51 15.91
C LEU A 68 -9.24 5.03 14.56
N GLU A 69 -9.89 4.07 13.92
CA GLU A 69 -9.51 3.54 12.61
C GLU A 69 -9.48 4.64 11.56
N SER A 70 -10.55 5.44 11.48
CA SER A 70 -10.62 6.62 10.62
C SER A 70 -9.45 7.57 10.88
N ARG A 71 -9.15 7.85 12.15
CA ARG A 71 -8.03 8.72 12.53
C ARG A 71 -6.68 8.17 12.11
N PHE A 72 -6.43 6.87 12.30
CA PHE A 72 -5.16 6.24 11.90
C PHE A 72 -4.95 6.35 10.39
N ILE A 73 -5.99 6.09 9.59
CA ILE A 73 -5.92 6.17 8.13
C ILE A 73 -5.78 7.62 7.67
N GLN A 74 -6.51 8.56 8.28
CA GLN A 74 -6.41 9.99 7.96
C GLN A 74 -5.05 10.62 8.33
N ASN A 75 -4.26 9.98 9.20
CA ASN A 75 -2.88 10.40 9.48
C ASN A 75 -1.91 9.99 8.36
N ILE A 76 -2.19 8.90 7.65
CA ILE A 76 -1.30 8.38 6.59
C ILE A 76 -1.67 8.91 5.20
N ILE A 77 -2.96 9.14 4.94
CA ILE A 77 -3.45 9.59 3.63
C ILE A 77 -4.58 10.62 3.75
N LYS A 78 -4.89 11.26 2.63
CA LYS A 78 -6.13 12.03 2.43
C LYS A 78 -6.66 11.76 1.02
N LEU A 79 -7.93 11.38 0.92
CA LEU A 79 -8.64 11.29 -0.35
C LEU A 79 -8.89 12.70 -0.90
N GLU A 80 -8.57 12.95 -2.17
CA GLU A 80 -9.01 14.18 -2.84
C GLU A 80 -10.41 13.96 -3.43
N SER A 81 -11.42 14.57 -2.82
CA SER A 81 -12.76 14.67 -3.40
C SER A 81 -12.77 15.79 -4.44
N SER A 82 -12.56 15.42 -5.70
CA SER A 82 -12.70 16.35 -6.82
C SER A 82 -14.16 16.37 -7.31
N LYS A 83 -14.67 17.55 -7.70
CA LYS A 83 -16.00 17.71 -8.34
C LYS A 83 -16.13 17.00 -9.69
N LYS A 84 -15.04 16.47 -10.23
CA LYS A 84 -15.01 15.57 -11.38
C LYS A 84 -14.79 14.15 -10.86
N GLU A 85 -15.77 13.28 -11.07
CA GLU A 85 -15.82 11.86 -10.66
C GLU A 85 -14.66 10.98 -11.22
N SER A 86 -13.67 11.56 -11.90
CA SER A 86 -12.68 10.83 -12.70
C SER A 86 -11.29 10.71 -12.07
N GLU A 87 -11.00 11.38 -10.96
CA GLU A 87 -9.63 11.47 -10.45
C GLU A 87 -9.50 10.92 -9.01
N ASN A 88 -9.19 9.63 -8.91
CA ASN A 88 -8.97 8.89 -7.65
C ASN A 88 -7.59 9.22 -7.01
N TRP A 89 -7.34 10.49 -6.72
CA TRP A 89 -6.08 10.89 -6.07
C TRP A 89 -6.13 10.70 -4.56
N ILE A 90 -5.03 10.21 -4.03
CA ILE A 90 -4.74 10.26 -2.60
C ILE A 90 -3.47 11.06 -2.36
N VAL A 91 -3.51 11.91 -1.34
CA VAL A 91 -2.34 12.64 -0.83
C VAL A 91 -1.69 11.81 0.26
N LEU A 92 -0.39 11.56 0.13
CA LEU A 92 0.39 10.86 1.15
C LEU A 92 0.79 11.85 2.25
N LYS A 93 0.27 11.63 3.46
CA LYS A 93 0.59 12.45 4.64
C LYS A 93 1.74 11.88 5.44
N ASP A 94 1.85 10.55 5.48
CA ASP A 94 2.98 9.88 6.12
C ASP A 94 4.27 10.22 5.36
N GLN A 95 5.21 10.84 6.08
CA GLN A 95 6.45 11.35 5.49
C GLN A 95 7.39 10.22 5.07
N ILE A 96 7.34 9.07 5.74
CA ILE A 96 8.17 7.90 5.39
C ILE A 96 7.65 7.32 4.07
N LEU A 97 6.35 7.07 3.97
CA LEU A 97 5.70 6.59 2.76
C LEU A 97 5.92 7.55 1.58
N ALA A 98 5.72 8.85 1.78
CA ALA A 98 5.99 9.86 0.76
C ALA A 98 7.45 9.82 0.31
N LYS A 99 8.41 9.73 1.26
CA LYS A 99 9.84 9.63 0.96
C LYS A 99 10.17 8.34 0.20
N THR A 100 9.61 7.20 0.58
CA THR A 100 9.80 5.92 -0.13
C THR A 100 9.36 6.02 -1.59
N VAL A 101 8.22 6.66 -1.86
CA VAL A 101 7.76 6.92 -3.24
C VAL A 101 8.75 7.83 -3.96
N LEU A 102 9.13 8.97 -3.36
CA LEU A 102 10.07 9.92 -3.96
C LEU A 102 11.42 9.28 -4.31
N GLU A 103 12.02 8.56 -3.36
CA GLU A 103 13.31 7.89 -3.55
C GLU A 103 13.23 6.79 -4.61
N SER A 104 12.09 6.12 -4.75
CA SER A 104 11.88 5.11 -5.79
C SER A 104 11.77 5.72 -7.19
N PHE A 105 11.23 6.92 -7.33
CA PHE A 105 11.19 7.63 -8.60
C PHE A 105 12.46 8.43 -8.90
N ALA A 106 13.30 8.70 -7.89
CA ALA A 106 14.62 9.32 -8.07
C ALA A 106 15.70 8.31 -8.52
N ASP A 107 15.46 7.01 -8.33
CA ASP A 107 16.29 5.92 -8.82
C ASP A 107 15.81 5.52 -10.23
N GLU A 108 16.64 5.72 -11.25
CA GLU A 108 16.24 5.52 -12.66
C GLU A 108 15.83 4.07 -12.98
N GLU A 109 16.45 3.07 -12.33
CA GLU A 109 16.09 1.67 -12.54
C GLU A 109 14.74 1.35 -11.90
N LYS A 110 14.51 1.78 -10.65
CA LYS A 110 13.22 1.60 -9.96
C LYS A 110 12.10 2.34 -10.67
N LYS A 111 12.36 3.57 -11.12
CA LYS A 111 11.44 4.37 -11.93
C LYS A 111 11.06 3.63 -13.22
N SER A 112 12.04 3.14 -13.97
CA SER A 112 11.80 2.39 -15.21
C SER A 112 10.93 1.15 -14.95
N ILE A 113 11.21 0.41 -13.87
CA ILE A 113 10.40 -0.74 -13.45
C ILE A 113 8.96 -0.31 -13.17
N LEU A 114 8.73 0.73 -12.36
CA LEU A 114 7.40 1.21 -12.00
C LEU A 114 6.61 1.71 -13.21
N GLU A 115 7.25 2.46 -14.11
CA GLU A 115 6.65 2.92 -15.37
C GLU A 115 6.25 1.75 -16.27
N SER A 116 7.07 0.68 -16.30
CA SER A 116 6.82 -0.49 -17.15
C SER A 116 5.57 -1.28 -16.79
N VAL A 117 5.14 -1.24 -15.52
CA VAL A 117 3.97 -1.95 -14.96
C VAL A 117 2.85 -1.04 -14.46
N MET A 118 2.92 0.25 -14.82
CA MET A 118 1.92 1.24 -14.40
C MET A 118 0.54 0.92 -14.97
N ASN A 119 0.50 0.41 -16.22
CA ASN A 119 -0.74 0.05 -16.92
C ASN A 119 -0.90 -1.46 -17.16
N ASP A 120 0.18 -2.24 -17.04
CA ASP A 120 0.20 -3.66 -17.35
C ASP A 120 0.72 -4.49 -16.17
N SER A 121 0.32 -5.76 -16.08
CA SER A 121 0.94 -6.73 -15.17
C SER A 121 1.98 -7.55 -15.94
N LEU A 122 3.24 -7.55 -15.48
CA LEU A 122 4.35 -8.19 -16.18
C LEU A 122 5.06 -9.22 -15.30
N ALA A 123 5.61 -10.28 -15.90
CA ALA A 123 6.51 -11.18 -15.17
C ALA A 123 7.85 -10.48 -14.92
N ILE A 124 8.61 -10.94 -13.91
CA ILE A 124 9.93 -10.36 -13.61
C ILE A 124 10.85 -10.40 -14.84
N ALA A 125 10.86 -11.51 -15.58
CA ALA A 125 11.66 -11.62 -16.80
C ALA A 125 11.32 -10.53 -17.84
N ASP A 126 10.03 -10.28 -18.06
CA ASP A 126 9.56 -9.25 -19.00
C ASP A 126 9.90 -7.83 -18.52
N ILE A 127 9.82 -7.57 -17.21
CA ILE A 127 10.21 -6.29 -16.61
C ILE A 127 11.71 -6.05 -16.88
N LEU A 128 12.55 -7.04 -16.58
CA LEU A 128 14.01 -6.91 -16.72
C LEU A 128 14.42 -6.68 -18.19
N ASP A 129 13.80 -7.40 -19.12
CA ASP A 129 14.04 -7.23 -20.56
C ASP A 129 13.57 -5.85 -21.06
N LYS A 130 12.33 -5.46 -20.72
CA LYS A 130 11.74 -4.17 -21.13
C LYS A 130 12.53 -2.97 -20.59
N CYS A 131 13.00 -3.06 -19.35
CA CYS A 131 13.79 -2.00 -18.70
C CYS A 131 15.29 -2.07 -19.05
N LYS A 132 15.76 -3.14 -19.69
CA LYS A 132 17.18 -3.38 -20.01
C LYS A 132 18.08 -3.35 -18.76
N ILE A 133 17.60 -3.91 -17.66
CA ILE A 133 18.31 -3.94 -16.37
C ILE A 133 19.00 -5.30 -16.24
N SER A 134 20.23 -5.31 -15.71
CA SER A 134 20.93 -6.56 -15.40
C SER A 134 20.15 -7.43 -14.40
N GLN A 135 20.26 -8.75 -14.51
CA GLN A 135 19.52 -9.68 -13.65
C GLN A 135 19.77 -9.42 -12.15
N SER A 136 21.03 -9.27 -11.74
CA SER A 136 21.38 -9.06 -10.32
C SER A 136 20.83 -7.74 -9.77
N SER A 137 21.05 -6.61 -10.46
CA SER A 137 20.52 -5.31 -10.01
C SER A 137 18.98 -5.31 -10.01
N GLY A 138 18.38 -5.80 -11.09
CA GLY A 138 16.94 -5.75 -11.26
C GLY A 138 16.18 -6.59 -10.23
N HIS A 139 16.68 -7.76 -9.86
CA HIS A 139 16.09 -8.55 -8.77
C HIS A 139 16.12 -7.81 -7.42
N GLU A 140 17.23 -7.14 -7.09
CA GLU A 140 17.34 -6.34 -5.87
C GLU A 140 16.32 -5.19 -5.87
N LYS A 141 16.23 -4.44 -6.98
CA LYS A 141 15.28 -3.32 -7.12
C LYS A 141 13.83 -3.79 -7.05
N ILE A 142 13.48 -4.88 -7.72
CA ILE A 142 12.13 -5.45 -7.70
C ILE A 142 11.79 -5.91 -6.28
N SER A 143 12.72 -6.56 -5.56
CA SER A 143 12.51 -7.00 -4.19
C SER A 143 12.23 -5.81 -3.27
N TYR A 144 13.02 -4.76 -3.38
CA TYR A 144 12.79 -3.50 -2.67
C TYR A 144 11.39 -2.93 -2.94
N LEU A 145 10.97 -2.87 -4.21
CA LEU A 145 9.65 -2.34 -4.57
C LEU A 145 8.50 -3.21 -4.05
N ILE A 146 8.67 -4.54 -3.99
CA ILE A 146 7.69 -5.46 -3.40
C ILE A 146 7.61 -5.28 -1.88
N GLU A 147 8.76 -5.25 -1.21
CA GLU A 147 8.82 -5.08 0.25
C GLU A 147 8.21 -3.76 0.73
N ASN A 148 8.29 -2.71 -0.09
CA ASN A 148 7.69 -1.41 0.17
C ASN A 148 6.26 -1.25 -0.39
N GLY A 149 5.67 -2.31 -0.93
CA GLY A 149 4.29 -2.31 -1.45
C GLY A 149 4.08 -1.47 -2.72
N LEU A 150 5.15 -1.03 -3.38
CA LEU A 150 5.08 -0.31 -4.65
C LEU A 150 4.82 -1.24 -5.84
N LEU A 151 5.17 -2.53 -5.69
CA LEU A 151 4.80 -3.63 -6.56
C LEU A 151 4.10 -4.73 -5.76
N VAL A 152 3.07 -5.33 -6.33
CA VAL A 152 2.47 -6.56 -5.80
C VAL A 152 2.21 -7.57 -6.90
N SER A 153 2.10 -8.84 -6.53
CA SER A 153 1.74 -9.90 -7.48
C SER A 153 0.25 -9.91 -7.75
N ASN A 154 -0.15 -9.95 -9.03
CA ASN A 154 -1.56 -9.93 -9.42
C ASN A 154 -2.25 -11.32 -9.36
N GLY A 155 -1.59 -12.36 -8.83
CA GLY A 155 -2.15 -13.71 -8.70
C GLY A 155 -2.46 -14.43 -10.03
N ASP A 156 -2.46 -13.74 -11.16
CA ASP A 156 -2.70 -14.29 -12.48
C ASP A 156 -1.57 -15.26 -12.87
N VAL A 157 -1.95 -16.53 -12.98
CA VAL A 157 -1.15 -17.60 -13.56
C VAL A 157 -1.55 -17.68 -15.03
N SER A 158 -0.74 -17.13 -15.93
CA SER A 158 -0.95 -17.31 -17.37
C SER A 158 -0.24 -18.55 -17.89
N ASP A 159 -0.95 -19.34 -18.68
CA ASP A 159 -0.43 -20.36 -19.61
C ASP A 159 0.45 -21.46 -18.99
N GLY A 160 -0.15 -22.34 -18.18
CA GLY A 160 0.41 -23.66 -17.84
C GLY A 160 1.66 -23.67 -16.93
N GLU A 161 2.42 -22.57 -16.90
CA GLU A 161 3.54 -22.30 -16.01
C GLU A 161 3.10 -21.30 -14.94
N ASN A 162 3.47 -21.58 -13.69
CA ASN A 162 3.08 -20.79 -12.52
C ASN A 162 3.88 -19.46 -12.43
N ILE A 163 3.84 -18.64 -13.50
CA ILE A 163 4.60 -17.39 -13.61
C ILE A 163 3.79 -16.26 -13.00
N ARG A 164 4.29 -15.74 -11.88
CA ARG A 164 3.68 -14.60 -11.18
C ARG A 164 3.93 -13.30 -11.95
N LYS A 165 2.86 -12.55 -12.21
CA LYS A 165 2.91 -11.19 -12.75
C LYS A 165 2.81 -10.14 -11.65
N TYR A 166 3.40 -8.98 -11.88
CA TYR A 166 3.50 -7.88 -10.93
C TYR A 166 2.95 -6.59 -11.52
N GLN A 167 2.32 -5.78 -10.66
CA GLN A 167 1.80 -4.46 -11.00
C GLN A 167 1.91 -3.50 -9.81
N THR A 168 1.74 -2.21 -10.09
CA THR A 168 1.62 -1.17 -9.05
C THR A 168 0.16 -0.75 -8.81
N ALA A 169 -0.10 -0.15 -7.64
CA ALA A 169 -1.42 0.30 -7.18
C ALA A 169 -1.95 1.56 -7.87
N PHE A 170 -1.03 2.34 -8.43
CA PHE A 170 -1.31 3.67 -8.96
C PHE A 170 -1.04 3.73 -10.47
N SER A 171 -1.82 4.55 -11.16
CA SER A 171 -1.66 4.83 -12.60
C SER A 171 -0.88 6.11 -12.86
N ASN A 172 -0.63 6.92 -11.82
CA ASN A 172 0.06 8.19 -11.94
C ASN A 172 0.59 8.66 -10.59
N VAL A 173 1.64 9.48 -10.60
CA VAL A 173 2.23 10.10 -9.42
C VAL A 173 2.47 11.58 -9.72
N LYS A 174 2.02 12.46 -8.81
CA LYS A 174 2.29 13.90 -8.83
C LYS A 174 3.10 14.27 -7.61
N MET A 175 4.10 15.13 -7.82
CA MET A 175 4.99 15.62 -6.79
C MET A 175 5.01 17.14 -6.90
N ASP A 176 4.47 17.80 -5.89
CA ASP A 176 4.33 19.25 -5.86
C ASP A 176 5.11 19.81 -4.67
N ILE A 177 5.74 20.99 -4.85
CA ILE A 177 6.32 21.72 -3.73
C ILE A 177 5.28 22.74 -3.27
N GLU A 178 4.64 22.46 -2.13
CA GLU A 178 3.70 23.38 -1.51
C GLU A 178 4.38 24.11 -0.35
N LYS A 179 4.59 25.42 -0.51
CA LYS A 179 5.34 26.29 0.41
C LYS A 179 6.78 25.82 0.61
N LYS A 180 7.03 24.99 1.63
CA LYS A 180 8.36 24.47 2.02
C LYS A 180 8.36 22.95 2.23
N SER A 181 7.32 22.26 1.77
CA SER A 181 7.17 20.82 1.90
C SER A 181 6.85 20.20 0.55
N MET A 182 7.47 19.05 0.27
CA MET A 182 7.10 18.21 -0.87
C MET A 182 5.78 17.49 -0.53
N VAL A 183 4.81 17.57 -1.43
CA VAL A 183 3.54 16.88 -1.36
C VAL A 183 3.53 15.82 -2.45
N VAL A 184 3.32 14.57 -2.05
CA VAL A 184 3.25 13.42 -2.97
C VAL A 184 1.80 12.98 -3.07
N LYS A 185 1.32 12.88 -4.31
CA LYS A 185 -0.03 12.39 -4.63
C LYS A 185 0.09 11.21 -5.57
N ILE A 186 -0.71 10.17 -5.33
CA ILE A 186 -0.79 9.01 -6.23
C ILE A 186 -2.22 8.86 -6.73
N GLN A 187 -2.37 8.60 -8.02
CA GLN A 187 -3.67 8.33 -8.64
C GLN A 187 -3.91 6.83 -8.63
N LEU A 188 -4.97 6.40 -7.95
CA LEU A 188 -5.30 4.98 -7.83
C LEU A 188 -6.00 4.47 -9.08
N LYS A 189 -5.67 3.22 -9.46
CA LYS A 189 -6.50 2.46 -10.41
C LYS A 189 -7.88 2.26 -9.79
N LYS A 190 -8.96 2.35 -10.60
CA LYS A 190 -10.35 2.24 -10.11
C LYS A 190 -10.59 0.98 -9.27
N ILE A 191 -10.07 -0.16 -9.72
CA ILE A 191 -10.18 -1.44 -9.02
C ILE A 191 -9.59 -1.38 -7.60
N GLN A 192 -8.46 -0.68 -7.43
CA GLN A 192 -7.77 -0.58 -6.14
C GLN A 192 -8.56 0.24 -5.13
N LEU A 193 -9.30 1.27 -5.59
CA LEU A 193 -10.19 2.06 -4.74
C LEU A 193 -11.38 1.24 -4.23
N GLN A 194 -11.97 0.41 -5.09
CA GLN A 194 -13.18 -0.37 -4.78
C GLN A 194 -12.88 -1.56 -3.86
N GLU A 195 -11.73 -2.20 -4.05
CA GLU A 195 -11.35 -3.43 -3.34
C GLU A 195 -10.48 -3.18 -2.10
N SER A 196 -10.09 -1.94 -1.81
CA SER A 196 -9.23 -1.64 -0.65
C SER A 196 -10.03 -1.73 0.64
N ALA A 197 -9.63 -2.66 1.51
CA ALA A 197 -10.25 -2.82 2.82
C ALA A 197 -9.95 -1.61 3.71
N ILE A 198 -8.79 -0.98 3.53
CA ILE A 198 -8.40 0.23 4.28
C ILE A 198 -9.25 1.43 3.85
N LEU A 199 -9.45 1.66 2.55
CA LEU A 199 -10.17 2.85 2.10
C LEU A 199 -11.67 2.80 2.41
N GLN A 200 -12.28 1.61 2.46
CA GLN A 200 -13.69 1.45 2.82
C GLN A 200 -14.03 2.00 4.23
N VAL A 201 -13.04 2.14 5.10
CA VAL A 201 -13.21 2.65 6.48
C VAL A 201 -13.40 4.16 6.52
N ILE A 202 -12.88 4.89 5.53
CA ILE A 202 -12.88 6.36 5.50
C ILE A 202 -13.76 6.94 4.38
N GLN A 203 -14.56 6.10 3.71
CA GLN A 203 -15.50 6.47 2.65
C GLN A 203 -16.88 6.80 3.22
#